data_AF-V2U3V4-F1
#
_entry.id   AF-V2U3V4-F1
#
_cell.length_a   1.000
_cell.length_b   1.000
_cell.length_c   1.000
_cell.angle_alpha   90.00
_cell.angle_beta   90.00
_cell.angle_gamma   90.00
#
_symmetry.space_group_name_H-M   'P 1'
#
loop_
_entity.id
_entity.type
_entity.pdbx_description
1 polymer ?
#
loop_
_entity_poly.entity_id
_entity_poly.type
_entity_poly.pdbx_seq_one_letter_code
_entity_poly.pdbx_strand_id
1 'polypeptide(L)'
;MSNRDFAHRLQMKFGLSYTEPTDFQISQIRADVLRIVNQQGRQPTLAEWTRIVGSYCRSIGTHARMGVDNTDLNLLLHLAIQSGK
;
A
#
# COMPACT_ATOMS: atom_id res chain seq x y z
N MET A 1 -7.08 11.99 6.37
CA MET A 1 -7.49 10.72 5.73
C MET A 1 -7.04 9.56 6.61
N SER A 2 -7.97 8.66 6.96
CA SER A 2 -7.78 7.63 7.99
C SER A 2 -6.96 6.44 7.47
N ASN A 3 -6.17 5.80 8.35
CA ASN A 3 -5.40 4.59 8.03
C ASN A 3 -6.27 3.48 7.42
N ARG A 4 -7.56 3.45 7.78
CA ARG A 4 -8.58 2.55 7.24
C ARG A 4 -8.82 2.68 5.73
N ASP A 5 -8.80 3.91 5.17
CA ASP A 5 -8.94 4.13 3.73
C ASP A 5 -7.73 3.59 2.96
N PHE A 6 -6.54 3.80 3.50
CA PHE A 6 -5.30 3.30 2.92
C PHE A 6 -5.25 1.76 2.97
N ALA A 7 -5.63 1.17 4.10
CA ALA A 7 -5.74 -0.28 4.27
C ALA A 7 -6.71 -0.90 3.28
N HIS A 8 -7.92 -0.33 3.16
CA HIS A 8 -8.95 -0.83 2.26
C HIS A 8 -8.48 -0.81 0.80
N ARG A 9 -7.80 0.26 0.36
CA ARG A 9 -7.28 0.33 -1.00
C ARG A 9 -6.12 -0.64 -1.25
N LEU A 10 -5.26 -0.86 -0.26
CA LEU A 10 -4.24 -1.90 -0.34
C LEU A 10 -4.86 -3.30 -0.44
N GLN A 11 -5.92 -3.57 0.34
CA GLN A 11 -6.67 -4.83 0.28
C GLN A 11 -7.25 -5.06 -1.11
N MET A 12 -7.89 -4.04 -1.70
CA MET A 12 -8.46 -4.16 -3.05
C MET A 12 -7.38 -4.33 -4.13
N LYS A 13 -6.27 -3.59 -4.04
CA LYS A 13 -5.20 -3.62 -5.05
C LYS A 13 -4.35 -4.89 -5.00
N PHE A 14 -3.95 -5.30 -3.81
CA PHE A 14 -3.00 -6.41 -3.57
C PHE A 14 -3.67 -7.70 -3.12
N GLY A 15 -4.99 -7.69 -2.93
CA GLY A 15 -5.73 -8.88 -2.52
C GLY A 15 -5.36 -9.33 -1.11
N LEU A 16 -5.29 -8.40 -0.17
CA LEU A 16 -4.92 -8.69 1.22
C LEU A 16 -6.12 -9.22 2.01
N SER A 17 -5.85 -9.93 3.11
CA SER A 17 -6.90 -10.40 4.02
C SER A 17 -7.61 -9.24 4.71
N TYR A 18 -8.86 -9.40 5.14
CA TYR A 18 -9.57 -8.32 5.85
C TYR A 18 -8.88 -7.92 7.18
N THR A 19 -8.10 -8.83 7.77
CA THR A 19 -7.31 -8.61 8.99
C THR A 19 -5.95 -7.96 8.74
N GLU A 20 -5.53 -7.78 7.48
CA GLU A 20 -4.27 -7.13 7.08
C GLU A 20 -4.52 -6.06 6.00
N PRO A 21 -3.83 -4.91 5.99
CA PRO A 21 -2.76 -4.51 6.88
C PRO A 21 -3.27 -3.91 8.21
N THR A 22 -2.62 -4.26 9.30
CA THR A 22 -2.76 -3.63 10.63
C THR A 22 -2.16 -2.23 10.65
N ASP A 23 -2.49 -1.41 11.65
CA ASP A 23 -1.96 -0.04 11.78
C ASP A 23 -0.42 0.03 11.77
N PHE A 24 0.21 -0.96 12.40
CA PHE A 24 1.67 -1.12 12.38
C PHE A 24 2.19 -1.39 10.96
N GLN A 25 1.60 -2.36 10.24
CA GLN A 25 1.98 -2.66 8.86
C GLN A 25 1.75 -1.45 7.94
N ILE A 26 0.66 -0.71 8.12
CA ILE A 26 0.37 0.53 7.37
C ILE A 26 1.49 1.55 7.58
N SER A 27 1.90 1.77 8.83
CA SER A 27 2.97 2.71 9.16
C SER A 27 4.30 2.29 8.55
N GLN A 28 4.63 1.00 8.58
CA GLN A 28 5.85 0.46 7.96
C GLN A 28 5.83 0.57 6.42
N ILE A 29 4.73 0.21 5.77
CA ILE A 29 4.55 0.35 4.31
C ILE A 29 4.71 1.82 3.91
N ARG A 30 4.09 2.74 4.65
CA ARG A 30 4.23 4.18 4.40
C ARG A 30 5.66 4.65 4.56
N ALA A 31 6.34 4.27 5.64
CA ALA A 31 7.72 4.65 5.89
C ALA A 31 8.63 4.19 4.74
N ASP A 32 8.44 2.97 4.23
CA ASP A 32 9.26 2.45 3.14
C ASP A 32 8.95 3.11 1.80
N VAL A 33 7.67 3.38 1.52
CA VAL A 33 7.24 4.15 0.34
C VAL A 33 7.80 5.57 0.37
N LEU A 34 7.69 6.26 1.50
CA LEU A 34 8.27 7.59 1.69
C LEU A 34 9.78 7.57 1.58
N ARG A 35 10.44 6.52 2.08
CA ARG A 35 11.88 6.35 1.93
C ARG A 35 12.28 6.24 0.47
N ILE A 36 11.56 5.47 -0.35
CA ILE A 36 11.83 5.38 -1.80
C ILE A 36 11.61 6.74 -2.47
N VAL A 37 10.51 7.43 -2.15
CA VAL A 37 10.20 8.75 -2.73
C VAL A 37 11.27 9.78 -2.37
N ASN A 38 11.70 9.81 -1.11
CA ASN A 38 12.73 10.73 -0.64
C ASN A 38 14.14 10.37 -1.16
N GLN A 39 14.48 9.07 -1.25
CA GLN A 39 15.81 8.64 -1.69
C GLN A 39 15.98 8.66 -3.21
N GLN A 40 14.93 8.33 -3.97
CA GLN A 40 15.00 8.20 -5.42
C GLN A 40 14.32 9.35 -6.16
N GLY A 41 13.63 10.25 -5.46
CA GLY A 41 12.90 11.38 -6.06
C GLY A 41 11.78 10.94 -7.01
N ARG A 42 11.34 9.68 -6.92
CA ARG A 42 10.36 9.07 -7.83
C ARG A 42 9.29 8.29 -7.08
N GLN A 43 8.17 8.06 -7.75
CA GLN A 43 7.10 7.22 -7.22
C GLN A 43 7.52 5.73 -7.23
N PRO A 44 7.18 4.94 -6.19
CA PRO A 44 7.42 3.50 -6.21
C PRO A 44 6.59 2.85 -7.32
N THR A 45 7.19 1.90 -8.04
CA THR A 45 6.50 1.15 -9.10
C THR A 45 5.60 0.08 -8.49
N LEU A 46 4.70 -0.50 -9.30
CA LEU A 46 3.85 -1.62 -8.86
C LEU A 46 4.66 -2.77 -8.25
N ALA A 47 5.81 -3.10 -8.86
CA ALA A 47 6.70 -4.14 -8.37
C ALA A 47 7.27 -3.82 -6.98
N GLU A 48 7.71 -2.58 -6.76
CA GLU A 48 8.20 -2.11 -5.47
C GLU A 48 7.08 -2.13 -4.41
N TRP A 49 5.90 -1.63 -4.75
CA TRP A 49 4.74 -1.72 -3.87
C TRP A 49 4.39 -3.16 -3.51
N THR A 50 4.37 -4.07 -4.50
CA THR A 50 4.10 -5.49 -4.26
C THR A 50 5.15 -6.09 -3.34
N ARG A 51 6.42 -5.71 -3.50
CA ARG A 51 7.53 -6.18 -2.66
C ARG A 51 7.44 -5.66 -1.23
N ILE A 52 7.17 -4.36 -1.05
CA ILE A 52 7.00 -3.72 0.26
C ILE A 52 5.78 -4.31 0.97
N VAL A 53 4.63 -4.30 0.31
CA VAL A 53 3.38 -4.84 0.86
C VAL A 53 3.53 -6.32 1.15
N GLY A 54 4.15 -7.10 0.27
CA GLY A 54 4.41 -8.53 0.50
C GLY A 54 5.43 -8.81 1.61
N SER A 55 6.33 -7.87 1.89
CA SER A 55 7.27 -7.97 3.02
C SER A 55 6.55 -7.82 4.37
N TYR A 56 5.48 -7.03 4.41
CA TYR A 56 4.72 -6.79 5.63
C TYR A 56 3.47 -7.65 5.75
N CYS A 57 2.76 -7.87 4.65
CA CYS A 57 1.52 -8.64 4.55
C CYS A 57 1.79 -9.93 3.77
N ARG A 58 1.83 -11.07 4.47
CA ARG A 58 2.02 -12.38 3.82
C ARG A 58 0.81 -12.85 3.03
N SER A 59 -0.37 -12.28 3.30
CA SER A 59 -1.61 -12.55 2.56
C SER A 59 -1.67 -11.84 1.19
N ILE A 60 -0.54 -11.41 0.64
CA ILE A 60 -0.52 -10.77 -0.68
C ILE A 60 -0.95 -11.77 -1.76
N GLY A 61 -1.94 -11.39 -2.57
CA GLY A 61 -2.48 -12.22 -3.63
C GLY A 61 -3.45 -13.31 -3.19
N THR A 62 -3.65 -13.55 -1.88
CA THR A 62 -4.53 -14.65 -1.41
C THR A 62 -6.01 -14.33 -1.57
N HIS A 63 -6.37 -13.05 -1.48
CA HIS A 63 -7.70 -12.53 -1.73
C HIS A 63 -7.72 -11.60 -2.94
N ALA A 64 -6.78 -11.76 -3.88
CA ALA A 64 -6.75 -11.00 -5.11
C ALA A 64 -8.04 -11.30 -5.89
N ARG A 65 -9.02 -10.41 -5.71
CA ARG A 65 -10.26 -10.45 -6.46
C ARG A 65 -9.85 -10.10 -7.89
N MET A 66 -9.72 -11.13 -8.74
CA MET A 66 -9.53 -10.97 -10.18
C MET A 66 -10.75 -10.21 -10.74
N GLY A 67 -10.69 -8.89 -10.66
CA GLY A 67 -11.86 -8.05 -10.85
C GLY A 67 -11.53 -6.61 -10.53
N VAL A 68 -10.87 -5.97 -11.48
CA VAL A 68 -11.01 -4.53 -11.78
C VAL A 68 -10.89 -3.62 -10.56
N ASP A 69 -9.65 -3.27 -10.18
CA ASP A 69 -9.46 -1.98 -9.53
C ASP A 69 -8.27 -1.25 -10.15
N ASN A 70 -8.63 -0.36 -11.08
CA ASN A 70 -7.76 0.69 -11.63
C ASN A 70 -7.42 1.75 -10.57
N THR A 71 -7.39 1.41 -9.27
CA THR A 71 -6.84 2.29 -8.25
C THR A 71 -5.43 2.68 -8.69
N ASP A 72 -5.30 3.96 -9.02
CA ASP A 72 -4.09 4.56 -9.53
C ASP A 72 -3.02 4.46 -8.44
N LEU A 73 -1.82 3.94 -8.76
CA LEU A 73 -0.70 3.89 -7.80
C LEU A 73 -0.40 5.29 -7.25
N ASN A 74 -0.67 6.31 -8.05
CA ASN A 74 -0.55 7.71 -7.68
C ASN A 74 -1.52 8.08 -6.55
N LEU A 75 -2.74 7.53 -6.54
CA LEU A 75 -3.71 7.72 -5.46
C LEU A 75 -3.26 7.02 -4.16
N LEU A 76 -2.73 5.79 -4.26
CA LEU A 76 -2.13 5.10 -3.12
C LEU A 76 -0.96 5.89 -2.54
N LEU A 77 -0.10 6.44 -3.40
CA LEU A 77 0.99 7.30 -2.98
C LEU A 77 0.48 8.57 -2.30
N HIS A 78 -0.52 9.23 -2.87
CA HIS A 78 -1.10 10.44 -2.30
C HIS A 78 -1.64 10.19 -0.89
N LEU A 79 -2.26 9.03 -0.66
CA LEU A 79 -2.75 8.59 0.64
C LEU A 79 -1.64 8.22 1.62
N ALA A 80 -0.53 7.66 1.12
CA ALA A 80 0.64 7.39 1.94
C ALA A 80 1.30 8.69 2.44
N ILE A 81 1.29 9.75 1.62
CA ILE A 81 1.91 11.05 1.94
C ILE A 81 0.98 11.93 2.79
N GLN A 82 -0.31 12.04 2.47
CA GLN A 82 -1.24 12.99 3.12
C GLN A 82 -1.54 12.68 4.60
N SER A 83 -1.35 11.45 5.05
CA SER A 83 -1.57 11.09 6.46
C SER A 83 -0.39 11.44 7.38
N GLY A 84 0.69 12.01 6.86
CA GLY A 84 1.88 12.40 7.64
C GLY A 84 1.89 13.85 8.13
N LYS A 85 0.75 14.55 8.13
CA LYS A 85 0.64 15.96 8.53
C LYS A 85 -0.36 16.16 9.65
#